data_AF-A0A3B0ZHW6-F1
#
_entry.id   AF-A0A3B0ZHW6-F1
#
_cell.length_a   1.000
_cell.length_b   1.000
_cell.length_c   1.000
_cell.angle_alpha   90.00
_cell.angle_beta   90.00
_cell.angle_gamma   90.00
#
_symmetry.space_group_name_H-M   'P 1'
#
loop_
_entity.id
_entity.type
_entity.pdbx_description
1 polymer ?
#
loop_
_entity_poly.entity_id
_entity_poly.type
_entity_poly.pdbx_seq_one_letter_code
_entity_poly.pdbx_strand_id
1 'polypeptide(L)'
;MSYIQELVSVFITTLGDIFPIVAVIFGFQFLVIRKKPANLKKILLGFVYVIFGLTFFLVGLENGLFPLGELMAQQLTDPSFIYGAAGRTETFNWLDYKWVYLFAATIGFSTTIAEPSLMAVAIKAQDVSGGAIHAWGLRIAVAVGVAFGVGLGSYRIVMGYPLYYFIVSGYALVILQTLIAPKMIIGLAYDSGGVTTSTVTVPLVAALGLGLASTIPGRSAVLDGFGLIAFASLFPIISVLAYAQISVLLEKYK
;
A
#
# COMPACT_ATOMS: atom_id res chain seq x y z
N MET A 1 -17.47 1.34 -23.18
CA MET A 1 -17.51 2.80 -22.97
C MET A 1 -16.58 3.44 -23.97
N SER A 2 -16.87 4.62 -24.51
CA SER A 2 -15.81 5.40 -25.20
C SER A 2 -14.76 5.83 -24.16
N TYR A 3 -13.47 5.84 -24.49
CA TYR A 3 -12.40 6.34 -23.59
C TYR A 3 -12.72 7.72 -22.99
N ILE A 4 -13.44 8.55 -23.74
CA ILE A 4 -13.91 9.87 -23.29
C ILE A 4 -14.93 9.75 -22.16
N GLN A 5 -15.86 8.79 -22.25
CA GLN A 5 -16.89 8.58 -21.23
C GLN A 5 -16.27 8.04 -19.94
N GLU A 6 -15.29 7.15 -20.05
CA GLU A 6 -14.53 6.65 -18.89
C GLU A 6 -13.77 7.78 -18.20
N LEU A 7 -13.02 8.58 -18.96
CA LEU A 7 -12.27 9.72 -18.43
C LEU A 7 -13.18 10.74 -17.73
N VAL A 8 -14.35 11.04 -18.30
CA VAL A 8 -15.34 11.91 -17.68
C VAL A 8 -15.92 11.29 -16.41
N SER A 9 -16.19 9.98 -16.40
CA SER A 9 -16.71 9.30 -15.21
C SER A 9 -15.70 9.32 -14.05
N VAL A 10 -14.43 9.00 -14.32
CA VAL A 10 -13.35 9.03 -13.33
C VAL A 10 -13.11 10.46 -12.83
N PHE A 11 -13.23 11.46 -13.71
CA PHE A 11 -13.13 12.86 -13.30
C PHE A 11 -14.24 13.26 -12.31
N ILE A 12 -15.48 12.83 -12.55
CA ILE A 12 -16.62 13.12 -11.67
C ILE A 12 -16.48 12.40 -10.33
N THR A 13 -16.04 11.14 -10.32
CA THR A 13 -15.79 10.42 -9.06
C THR A 13 -14.66 11.07 -8.27
N THR A 14 -13.56 11.43 -8.94
CA THR A 14 -12.41 12.12 -8.31
C THR A 14 -12.83 13.46 -7.68
N LEU A 15 -13.74 14.22 -8.31
CA LEU A 15 -14.33 15.41 -7.70
C LEU A 15 -15.08 15.09 -6.41
N GLY A 16 -15.88 14.03 -6.41
CA GLY A 16 -16.58 13.53 -5.24
C GLY A 16 -15.64 13.11 -4.11
N ASP A 17 -14.54 12.42 -4.44
CA ASP A 17 -13.56 11.92 -3.48
C ASP A 17 -12.77 13.06 -2.81
N ILE A 18 -12.49 14.14 -3.55
CA ILE A 18 -11.76 15.31 -3.04
C ILE A 18 -12.67 16.27 -2.26
N PHE A 19 -13.97 16.28 -2.56
CA PHE A 19 -14.92 17.22 -1.95
C PHE A 19 -14.91 17.22 -0.41
N PRO A 20 -14.91 16.06 0.30
CA PRO A 20 -14.82 16.03 1.77
C PRO A 20 -13.55 16.71 2.29
N ILE A 21 -12.42 16.52 1.63
CA ILE A 21 -11.13 17.12 2.03
C ILE A 21 -11.22 18.65 1.90
N VAL A 22 -11.73 19.13 0.77
CA VAL A 22 -11.97 20.55 0.53
C VAL A 22 -12.92 21.13 1.57
N ALA A 23 -14.03 20.44 1.85
CA ALA A 23 -15.02 20.86 2.83
C ALA A 23 -14.44 20.96 4.24
N VAL A 24 -13.62 19.98 4.66
CA VAL A 24 -12.94 20.01 5.96
C VAL A 24 -11.94 21.16 6.03
N ILE A 25 -11.09 21.34 5.01
CA ILE A 25 -10.07 22.40 4.99
C ILE A 25 -10.73 23.77 5.09
N PHE A 26 -11.68 24.09 4.19
CA PHE A 26 -12.35 25.38 4.20
C PHE A 26 -13.28 25.55 5.41
N GLY A 27 -13.90 24.47 5.88
CA GLY A 27 -14.70 24.44 7.10
C GLY A 27 -13.87 24.83 8.32
N PHE A 28 -12.71 24.21 8.55
CA PHE A 28 -11.79 24.60 9.61
C PHE A 28 -11.28 26.03 9.44
N GLN A 29 -10.92 26.41 8.22
CA GLN A 29 -10.35 27.72 7.94
C GLN A 29 -11.33 28.86 8.22
N PHE A 30 -12.61 28.71 7.85
CA PHE A 30 -13.63 29.74 8.04
C PHE A 30 -14.36 29.64 9.39
N LEU A 31 -14.69 28.45 9.87
CA LEU A 31 -15.50 28.28 11.09
C LEU A 31 -14.66 28.27 12.37
N VAL A 32 -13.51 27.56 12.35
CA VAL A 32 -12.68 27.35 13.54
C VAL A 32 -11.59 28.41 13.64
N ILE A 33 -10.74 28.51 12.61
CA ILE A 33 -9.59 29.42 12.58
C ILE A 33 -10.03 30.86 12.30
N ARG A 34 -11.20 31.04 11.64
CA ARG A 34 -11.81 32.33 11.29
C ARG A 34 -10.87 33.27 10.51
N LYS A 35 -10.03 32.70 9.63
CA LYS A 35 -9.11 33.47 8.77
C LYS A 35 -9.35 33.14 7.32
N LYS A 36 -9.25 34.13 6.43
CA LYS A 36 -9.24 33.86 4.98
C LYS A 36 -7.94 33.11 4.61
N PRO A 37 -8.00 32.07 3.76
CA PRO A 37 -6.79 31.39 3.30
C PRO A 37 -5.86 32.37 2.59
N ALA A 38 -4.58 32.37 2.97
CA ALA A 38 -3.56 33.10 2.24
C ALA A 38 -3.41 32.47 0.83
N ASN A 39 -3.30 33.31 -0.21
CA ASN A 39 -3.11 32.86 -1.60
C ASN A 39 -4.23 31.96 -2.18
N LEU A 40 -5.51 32.32 -1.96
CA LEU A 40 -6.66 31.56 -2.46
C LEU A 40 -6.57 31.14 -3.94
N LYS A 41 -6.06 32.02 -4.82
CA LYS A 41 -5.86 31.70 -6.25
C LYS A 41 -4.91 30.53 -6.46
N LYS A 42 -3.79 30.48 -5.72
CA LYS A 42 -2.82 29.37 -5.82
C LYS A 42 -3.42 28.07 -5.30
N ILE A 43 -4.20 28.13 -4.21
CA ILE A 43 -4.89 26.96 -3.64
C ILE A 43 -5.88 26.38 -4.66
N LEU A 44 -6.76 27.21 -5.23
CA LEU A 44 -7.74 26.77 -6.22
C LEU A 44 -7.08 26.18 -7.46
N LEU A 45 -6.02 26.81 -7.95
CA LEU A 45 -5.27 26.33 -9.12
C LEU A 45 -4.54 25.02 -8.82
N GLY A 46 -4.03 24.85 -7.59
CA GLY A 46 -3.48 23.59 -7.10
C GLY A 46 -4.54 22.47 -7.07
N PHE A 47 -5.76 22.75 -6.60
CA PHE A 47 -6.85 21.77 -6.63
C PHE A 47 -7.19 21.33 -8.05
N VAL A 48 -7.22 22.26 -9.01
CA VAL A 48 -7.42 21.93 -10.42
C VAL A 48 -6.34 20.94 -10.90
N TYR A 49 -5.06 21.23 -10.65
CA TYR A 49 -3.98 20.32 -11.03
C TYR A 49 -4.05 18.97 -10.33
N VAL A 50 -4.45 18.92 -9.06
CA VAL A 50 -4.63 17.66 -8.32
C VAL A 50 -5.76 16.82 -8.94
N ILE A 51 -6.90 17.43 -9.26
CA ILE A 51 -8.04 16.71 -9.87
C ILE A 51 -7.64 16.12 -11.23
N PHE A 52 -7.05 16.93 -12.11
CA PHE A 52 -6.61 16.44 -13.42
C PHE A 52 -5.50 15.39 -13.31
N GLY A 53 -4.52 15.62 -12.44
CA GLY A 53 -3.43 14.70 -12.20
C GLY A 53 -3.92 13.34 -11.69
N LEU A 54 -4.79 13.34 -10.67
CA LEU A 54 -5.39 12.12 -10.13
C LEU A 54 -6.28 11.41 -11.15
N THR A 55 -7.08 12.16 -11.93
CA THR A 55 -7.92 11.55 -12.97
C THR A 55 -7.08 10.80 -14.00
N PHE A 56 -6.06 11.45 -14.58
CA PHE A 56 -5.19 10.80 -15.57
C PHE A 56 -4.40 9.64 -14.97
N PHE A 57 -3.97 9.79 -13.73
CA PHE A 57 -3.28 8.74 -13.01
C PHE A 57 -4.18 7.51 -12.78
N LEU A 58 -5.42 7.69 -12.30
CA LEU A 58 -6.38 6.60 -12.09
C LEU A 58 -6.75 5.91 -13.40
N VAL A 59 -7.05 6.66 -14.46
CA VAL A 59 -7.32 6.08 -15.80
C VAL A 59 -6.11 5.28 -16.31
N GLY A 60 -4.88 5.79 -16.10
CA GLY A 60 -3.65 5.09 -16.46
C GLY A 60 -3.42 3.83 -15.63
N LEU A 61 -3.80 3.83 -14.36
CA LEU A 61 -3.77 2.65 -13.50
C LEU A 61 -4.76 1.58 -13.95
N GLU A 62 -6.02 1.95 -14.17
CA GLU A 62 -7.11 1.04 -14.53
C GLU A 62 -6.89 0.38 -15.89
N ASN A 63 -6.37 1.12 -16.87
CA ASN A 63 -6.13 0.58 -18.21
C ASN A 63 -4.74 -0.04 -18.39
N GLY A 64 -3.76 0.38 -17.57
CA GLY A 64 -2.37 -0.06 -17.70
C GLY A 64 -1.99 -1.11 -16.67
N LEU A 65 -1.93 -0.71 -15.40
CA LEU A 65 -1.34 -1.52 -14.33
C LEU A 65 -2.27 -2.62 -13.82
N PHE A 66 -3.58 -2.39 -13.78
CA PHE A 66 -4.54 -3.41 -13.31
C PHE A 66 -4.61 -4.62 -14.24
N PRO A 67 -4.78 -4.47 -15.57
CA PRO A 67 -4.85 -5.61 -16.47
C PRO A 67 -3.53 -6.36 -16.50
N LEU A 68 -2.39 -5.66 -16.37
CA LEU A 68 -1.08 -6.30 -16.23
C LEU A 68 -1.01 -7.16 -14.97
N GLY A 69 -1.43 -6.64 -13.81
CA GLY A 69 -1.48 -7.39 -12.57
C GLY A 69 -2.37 -8.63 -12.65
N GLU A 70 -3.55 -8.49 -13.26
CA GLU A 70 -4.51 -9.58 -13.45
C GLU A 70 -3.97 -10.67 -14.40
N LEU A 71 -3.43 -10.28 -15.57
CA LEU A 71 -2.82 -11.21 -16.52
C LEU A 71 -1.64 -11.96 -15.89
N MET A 72 -0.78 -11.26 -15.13
CA MET A 72 0.33 -11.91 -14.45
C MET A 72 -0.15 -12.87 -13.36
N ALA A 73 -1.17 -12.49 -12.58
CA ALA A 73 -1.76 -13.39 -11.60
C ALA A 73 -2.34 -14.64 -12.28
N GLN A 74 -3.08 -14.49 -13.39
CA GLN A 74 -3.62 -15.60 -14.18
C GLN A 74 -2.52 -16.52 -14.69
N GLN A 75 -1.46 -15.97 -15.29
CA GLN A 75 -0.34 -16.76 -15.83
C GLN A 75 0.44 -17.50 -14.72
N LEU A 76 0.69 -16.82 -13.59
CA LEU A 76 1.44 -17.42 -12.48
C LEU A 76 0.61 -18.42 -11.67
N THR A 77 -0.72 -18.38 -11.78
CA THR A 77 -1.64 -19.32 -11.15
C THR A 77 -2.14 -20.41 -12.10
N ASP A 78 -1.73 -20.38 -13.38
CA ASP A 78 -2.14 -21.33 -14.38
C ASP A 78 -1.63 -22.75 -14.02
N PRO A 79 -2.49 -23.78 -13.96
CA PRO A 79 -2.08 -25.13 -13.65
C PRO A 79 -0.96 -25.67 -14.57
N SER A 80 -0.93 -25.29 -15.84
CA SER A 80 0.13 -25.68 -16.77
C SER A 80 1.48 -25.05 -16.41
N PHE A 81 1.48 -23.82 -15.88
CA PHE A 81 2.68 -23.15 -15.39
C PHE A 81 3.16 -23.76 -14.06
N ILE A 82 2.23 -24.04 -13.14
CA ILE A 82 2.51 -24.57 -11.80
C ILE A 82 3.01 -26.02 -11.86
N TYR A 83 2.31 -26.89 -12.60
CA TYR A 83 2.57 -28.34 -12.61
C TYR A 83 3.38 -28.80 -13.83
N GLY A 84 3.58 -27.94 -14.84
CA GLY A 84 4.27 -28.28 -16.07
C GLY A 84 3.56 -29.38 -16.89
N ALA A 85 4.28 -29.98 -17.84
CA ALA A 85 3.78 -31.09 -18.66
C ALA A 85 3.53 -32.39 -17.88
N ALA A 86 3.94 -32.46 -16.61
CA ALA A 86 3.80 -33.64 -15.76
C ALA A 86 2.36 -33.84 -15.23
N GLY A 87 1.47 -32.86 -15.41
CA GLY A 87 0.08 -32.92 -14.95
C GLY A 87 -0.06 -32.69 -13.43
N ARG A 88 -1.28 -32.32 -12.99
CA ARG A 88 -1.59 -32.08 -11.58
C ARG A 88 -1.23 -33.30 -10.73
N THR A 89 -0.30 -33.14 -9.81
CA THR A 89 -0.13 -34.05 -8.67
C THR A 89 -1.31 -33.86 -7.72
N GLU A 90 -1.87 -34.95 -7.18
CA GLU A 90 -3.03 -34.89 -6.25
C GLU A 90 -2.73 -34.13 -4.95
N THR A 91 -1.45 -33.88 -4.65
CA THR A 91 -0.99 -33.16 -3.45
C THR A 91 -0.80 -31.68 -3.75
N PHE A 92 -1.66 -30.83 -3.17
CA PHE A 92 -1.46 -29.39 -3.14
C PHE A 92 -0.17 -29.04 -2.36
N ASN A 93 0.81 -28.41 -3.01
CA ASN A 93 2.00 -27.88 -2.36
C ASN A 93 2.05 -26.35 -2.47
N TRP A 94 2.11 -25.69 -1.31
CA TRP A 94 2.16 -24.22 -1.22
C TRP A 94 3.41 -23.63 -1.87
N LEU A 95 4.49 -24.42 -2.01
CA LEU A 95 5.73 -24.02 -2.67
C LEU A 95 5.58 -23.84 -4.18
N ASP A 96 4.55 -24.44 -4.80
CA ASP A 96 4.36 -24.36 -6.25
C ASP A 96 3.99 -22.92 -6.68
N TYR A 97 3.38 -22.16 -5.76
CA TYR A 97 2.98 -20.76 -5.93
C TYR A 97 4.08 -19.75 -5.56
N LYS A 98 5.33 -20.20 -5.35
CA LYS A 98 6.46 -19.32 -4.94
C LYS A 98 6.64 -18.09 -5.84
N TRP A 99 6.39 -18.23 -7.15
CA TRP A 99 6.50 -17.13 -8.10
C TRP A 99 5.41 -16.07 -7.92
N VAL A 100 4.21 -16.48 -7.50
CA VAL A 100 3.14 -15.55 -7.11
C VAL A 100 3.58 -14.74 -5.89
N TYR A 101 4.13 -15.39 -4.86
CA TYR A 101 4.57 -14.70 -3.65
C TYR A 101 5.72 -13.73 -3.92
N LEU A 102 6.69 -14.15 -4.73
CA LEU A 102 7.82 -13.32 -5.11
C LEU A 102 7.36 -12.12 -5.93
N PHE A 103 6.49 -12.33 -6.92
CA PHE A 103 5.92 -11.26 -7.74
C PHE A 103 5.12 -10.27 -6.88
N ALA A 104 4.28 -10.79 -5.98
CA ALA A 104 3.51 -9.97 -5.06
C ALA A 104 4.43 -9.11 -4.17
N ALA A 105 5.51 -9.70 -3.66
CA ALA A 105 6.49 -8.98 -2.85
C ALA A 105 7.25 -7.91 -3.66
N THR A 106 7.68 -8.20 -4.89
CA THR A 106 8.40 -7.24 -5.73
C THR A 106 7.51 -6.09 -6.20
N ILE A 107 6.25 -6.34 -6.51
CA ILE A 107 5.26 -5.29 -6.82
C ILE A 107 4.98 -4.45 -5.58
N GLY A 108 4.78 -5.07 -4.41
CA GLY A 108 4.61 -4.38 -3.13
C GLY A 108 5.80 -3.47 -2.82
N PHE A 109 7.02 -3.96 -3.00
CA PHE A 109 8.25 -3.16 -2.84
C PHE A 109 8.29 -1.98 -3.82
N SER A 110 8.10 -2.26 -5.11
CA SER A 110 8.32 -1.29 -6.18
C SER A 110 7.31 -0.14 -6.12
N THR A 111 6.03 -0.46 -5.91
CA THR A 111 4.97 0.55 -5.75
C THR A 111 5.20 1.44 -4.54
N THR A 112 5.61 0.84 -3.43
CA THR A 112 5.87 1.58 -2.18
C THR A 112 7.06 2.52 -2.32
N ILE A 113 8.15 2.10 -2.99
CA ILE A 113 9.27 2.99 -3.29
C ILE A 113 8.84 4.13 -4.23
N ALA A 114 7.97 3.85 -5.20
CA ALA A 114 7.46 4.83 -6.15
C ALA A 114 6.46 5.82 -5.53
N GLU A 115 5.90 5.52 -4.35
CA GLU A 115 4.87 6.32 -3.70
C GLU A 115 5.38 7.73 -3.30
N PRO A 116 4.83 8.82 -3.87
CA PRO A 116 5.28 10.18 -3.58
C PRO A 116 4.99 10.63 -2.14
N SER A 117 3.88 10.16 -1.57
CA SER A 117 3.50 10.49 -0.18
C SER A 117 4.54 9.96 0.81
N LEU A 118 5.11 8.77 0.55
CA LEU A 118 6.17 8.19 1.36
C LEU A 118 7.46 9.00 1.27
N MET A 119 7.82 9.48 0.08
CA MET A 119 8.96 10.38 -0.08
C MET A 119 8.80 11.64 0.77
N ALA A 120 7.62 12.28 0.72
CA ALA A 120 7.35 13.50 1.47
C ALA A 120 7.46 13.29 2.99
N VAL A 121 6.86 12.21 3.51
CA VAL A 121 6.94 11.86 4.94
C VAL A 121 8.37 11.52 5.35
N ALA A 122 9.12 10.81 4.51
CA ALA A 122 10.51 10.45 4.81
C ALA A 122 11.45 11.65 4.85
N ILE A 123 11.32 12.60 3.92
CA ILE A 123 12.07 13.87 3.95
C ILE A 123 11.70 14.63 5.22
N LYS A 124 10.41 14.71 5.55
CA LYS A 124 9.98 15.45 6.74
C LYS A 124 10.48 14.81 8.04
N ALA A 125 10.51 13.48 8.10
CA ALA A 125 11.07 12.75 9.24
C ALA A 125 12.57 13.01 9.39
N GLN A 126 13.32 13.06 8.28
CA GLN A 126 14.74 13.38 8.31
C GLN A 126 15.00 14.81 8.85
N ASP A 127 14.24 15.79 8.37
CA ASP A 127 14.39 17.19 8.80
C ASP A 127 14.06 17.37 10.29
N VAL A 128 12.97 16.75 10.77
CA VAL A 128 12.50 16.92 12.15
C VAL A 128 13.34 16.10 13.14
N SER A 129 13.94 15.00 12.70
CA SER A 129 14.84 14.18 13.54
C SER A 129 16.28 14.70 13.62
N GLY A 130 16.59 15.83 12.95
CA GLY A 130 17.97 16.35 12.91
C GLY A 130 18.94 15.41 12.18
N GLY A 131 18.44 14.59 11.24
CA GLY A 131 19.23 13.62 10.47
C GLY A 131 19.38 12.23 11.11
N ALA A 132 18.86 12.02 12.32
CA ALA A 132 18.89 10.71 12.97
C ALA A 132 18.13 9.64 12.17
N ILE A 133 17.04 10.02 11.49
CA ILE A 133 16.30 9.15 10.56
C ILE A 133 16.67 9.53 9.14
N HIS A 134 17.34 8.64 8.40
CA HIS A 134 17.61 8.87 6.98
C HIS A 134 16.38 8.57 6.12
N ALA A 135 16.01 9.51 5.25
CA ALA A 135 14.83 9.40 4.40
C ALA A 135 14.88 8.14 3.51
N TRP A 136 16.04 7.83 2.93
CA TRP A 136 16.21 6.61 2.13
C TRP A 136 16.09 5.33 2.96
N GLY A 137 16.65 5.32 4.17
CA GLY A 137 16.56 4.19 5.09
C GLY A 137 15.12 3.90 5.49
N LEU A 138 14.36 4.95 5.82
CA LEU A 138 12.94 4.82 6.14
C LEU A 138 12.13 4.31 4.94
N ARG A 139 12.38 4.83 3.73
CA ARG A 139 11.68 4.39 2.51
C ARG A 139 11.92 2.91 2.23
N ILE A 140 13.17 2.44 2.36
CA ILE A 140 13.50 1.03 2.22
C ILE A 140 12.80 0.19 3.28
N ALA A 141 12.84 0.61 4.56
CA ALA A 141 12.18 -0.12 5.64
C ALA A 141 10.67 -0.29 5.35
N VAL A 142 9.99 0.80 4.99
CA VAL A 142 8.57 0.76 4.63
C VAL A 142 8.32 -0.16 3.43
N ALA A 143 9.11 -0.04 2.36
CA ALA A 143 8.95 -0.88 1.17
C ALA A 143 9.22 -2.37 1.43
N VAL A 144 10.19 -2.70 2.28
CA VAL A 144 10.44 -4.09 2.73
C VAL A 144 9.26 -4.61 3.55
N GLY A 145 8.69 -3.78 4.43
CA GLY A 145 7.47 -4.09 5.16
C GLY A 145 6.32 -4.43 4.21
N VAL A 146 6.03 -3.57 3.22
CA VAL A 146 4.98 -3.86 2.23
C VAL A 146 5.29 -5.12 1.43
N ALA A 147 6.52 -5.29 0.95
CA ALA A 147 6.94 -6.46 0.18
C ALA A 147 6.66 -7.77 0.95
N PHE A 148 7.07 -7.82 2.21
CA PHE A 148 6.83 -8.97 3.06
C PHE A 148 5.33 -9.16 3.35
N GLY A 149 4.62 -8.08 3.68
CA GLY A 149 3.19 -8.13 3.95
C GLY A 149 2.38 -8.62 2.75
N VAL A 150 2.61 -8.07 1.57
CA VAL A 150 1.93 -8.44 0.33
C VAL A 150 2.31 -9.87 -0.10
N GLY A 151 3.57 -10.27 0.03
CA GLY A 151 3.97 -11.67 -0.20
C GLY A 151 3.28 -12.65 0.75
N LEU A 152 3.22 -12.33 2.05
CA LEU A 152 2.56 -13.15 3.07
C LEU A 152 1.03 -13.17 2.87
N GLY A 153 0.44 -12.05 2.48
CA GLY A 153 -0.98 -11.96 2.17
C GLY A 153 -1.34 -12.81 0.95
N SER A 154 -0.51 -12.82 -0.09
CA SER A 154 -0.68 -13.73 -1.24
C SER A 154 -0.59 -15.20 -0.82
N TYR A 155 0.36 -15.55 0.05
CA TYR A 155 0.41 -16.88 0.68
C TYR A 155 -0.89 -17.21 1.43
N ARG A 156 -1.41 -16.26 2.21
CA ARG A 156 -2.68 -16.40 2.95
C ARG A 156 -3.88 -16.60 2.02
N ILE A 157 -3.91 -15.95 0.86
CA ILE A 157 -4.95 -16.15 -0.16
C ILE A 157 -4.85 -17.58 -0.72
N VAL A 158 -3.65 -18.01 -1.13
CA VAL A 158 -3.41 -19.35 -1.68
C VAL A 158 -3.75 -20.47 -0.70
N MET A 159 -3.31 -20.34 0.55
CA MET A 159 -3.60 -21.34 1.60
C MET A 159 -5.04 -21.28 2.11
N GLY A 160 -5.73 -20.16 1.89
CA GLY A 160 -7.10 -20.00 2.33
C GLY A 160 -7.29 -19.81 3.83
N TYR A 161 -6.25 -19.42 4.56
CA TYR A 161 -6.35 -19.18 5.99
C TYR A 161 -7.15 -17.90 6.30
N PRO A 162 -7.92 -17.87 7.40
CA PRO A 162 -8.65 -16.66 7.78
C PRO A 162 -7.74 -15.44 8.02
N LEU A 163 -8.14 -14.28 7.51
CA LEU A 163 -7.39 -13.02 7.62
C LEU A 163 -7.08 -12.63 9.07
N TYR A 164 -8.05 -12.81 9.97
CA TYR A 164 -7.94 -12.32 11.35
C TYR A 164 -6.76 -12.94 12.11
N TYR A 165 -6.34 -14.18 11.81
CA TYR A 165 -5.18 -14.78 12.46
C TYR A 165 -3.90 -13.96 12.24
N PHE A 166 -3.71 -13.45 11.03
CA PHE A 166 -2.54 -12.65 10.65
C PHE A 166 -2.63 -11.23 11.19
N ILE A 167 -3.82 -10.62 11.12
CA ILE A 167 -4.02 -9.25 11.59
C ILE A 167 -3.88 -9.18 13.12
N VAL A 168 -4.50 -10.10 13.86
CA VAL A 168 -4.41 -10.12 15.33
C VAL A 168 -2.98 -10.40 15.78
N SER A 169 -2.29 -11.37 15.18
CA SER A 169 -0.90 -11.68 15.53
C SER A 169 0.07 -10.55 15.16
N GLY A 170 -0.11 -9.93 13.99
CA GLY A 170 0.71 -8.80 13.58
C GLY A 170 0.48 -7.56 14.45
N TYR A 171 -0.76 -7.26 14.86
CA TYR A 171 -0.99 -6.17 15.82
C TYR A 171 -0.49 -6.49 17.22
N ALA A 172 -0.55 -7.75 17.67
CA ALA A 172 0.10 -8.16 18.91
C ALA A 172 1.61 -7.87 18.85
N LEU A 173 2.27 -8.17 17.73
CA LEU A 173 3.67 -7.83 17.50
C LEU A 173 3.90 -6.31 17.48
N VAL A 174 3.05 -5.54 16.80
CA VAL A 174 3.13 -4.07 16.79
C VAL A 174 3.03 -3.50 18.20
N ILE A 175 2.11 -4.01 19.03
CA ILE A 175 1.96 -3.57 20.43
C ILE A 175 3.26 -3.85 21.20
N LEU A 176 3.80 -5.07 21.10
CA LEU A 176 5.06 -5.43 21.77
C LEU A 176 6.23 -4.56 21.31
N GLN A 177 6.36 -4.31 20.01
CA GLN A 177 7.39 -3.43 19.47
C GLN A 177 7.21 -1.98 19.94
N THR A 178 5.96 -1.49 20.00
CA THR A 178 5.63 -0.13 20.43
C THR A 178 6.08 0.12 21.87
N LEU A 179 5.99 -0.89 22.76
CA LEU A 179 6.44 -0.78 24.15
C LEU A 179 7.96 -0.56 24.29
N ILE A 180 8.75 -1.03 23.31
CA ILE A 180 10.21 -0.99 23.35
C ILE A 180 10.77 0.12 22.43
N ALA A 181 9.97 0.61 21.48
CA ALA A 181 10.41 1.55 20.46
C ALA A 181 10.64 2.98 21.02
N PRO A 182 11.57 3.75 20.44
CA PRO A 182 11.75 5.16 20.78
C PRO A 182 10.51 5.99 20.43
N LYS A 183 10.09 6.86 21.36
CA LYS A 183 8.85 7.67 21.22
C LYS A 183 8.77 8.46 19.92
N MET A 184 9.92 8.95 19.43
CA MET A 184 10.01 9.75 18.21
C MET A 184 9.56 8.98 16.95
N ILE A 185 9.75 7.65 16.90
CA ILE A 185 9.42 6.86 15.71
C ILE A 185 8.01 6.29 15.73
N ILE A 186 7.37 6.19 16.90
CA ILE A 186 6.08 5.50 17.03
C ILE A 186 5.05 6.17 16.12
N GLY A 187 4.90 7.49 16.19
CA GLY A 187 3.98 8.21 15.29
C GLY A 187 4.29 7.97 13.82
N LEU A 188 5.57 8.06 13.45
CA LEU A 188 6.04 7.82 12.08
C LEU A 188 5.75 6.39 11.59
N ALA A 189 5.89 5.39 12.45
CA ALA A 189 5.61 4.00 12.13
C ALA A 189 4.12 3.80 11.84
N TYR A 190 3.22 4.34 12.66
CA TYR A 190 1.78 4.24 12.43
C TYR A 190 1.32 5.07 11.22
N ASP A 191 1.92 6.23 10.99
CA ASP A 191 1.68 7.03 9.78
C ASP A 191 2.17 6.30 8.52
N SER A 192 3.26 5.53 8.60
CA SER A 192 3.79 4.78 7.46
C SER A 192 2.77 3.78 6.89
N GLY A 193 1.97 3.13 7.74
CA GLY A 193 0.91 2.24 7.28
C GLY A 193 -0.23 2.96 6.55
N GLY A 194 -0.54 4.20 6.94
CA GLY A 194 -1.50 5.05 6.21
C GLY A 194 -0.93 5.59 4.90
N VAL A 195 0.37 5.90 4.88
CA VAL A 195 1.09 6.36 3.69
C VAL A 195 1.13 5.27 2.61
N THR A 196 1.33 4.00 2.96
CA THR A 196 1.29 2.90 1.99
C THR A 196 -0.12 2.59 1.49
N THR A 197 -1.16 3.17 2.12
CA THR A 197 -2.53 3.12 1.59
C THR A 197 -2.88 4.23 0.60
N SER A 198 -1.86 4.88 0.03
CA SER A 198 -2.08 6.02 -0.86
C SER A 198 -2.12 5.61 -2.34
N THR A 199 -1.95 6.61 -3.19
CA THR A 199 -2.43 6.62 -4.58
C THR A 199 -1.82 5.54 -5.45
N VAL A 200 -0.57 5.16 -5.25
CA VAL A 200 0.13 4.19 -6.12
C VAL A 200 -0.05 2.76 -5.60
N THR A 201 0.21 2.54 -4.32
CA THR A 201 0.29 1.17 -3.78
C THR A 201 -1.07 0.47 -3.70
N VAL A 202 -2.13 1.13 -3.22
CA VAL A 202 -3.43 0.46 -2.99
C VAL A 202 -4.07 -0.06 -4.25
N PRO A 203 -4.21 0.74 -5.32
CA PRO A 203 -4.80 0.27 -6.57
C PRO A 203 -4.13 -1.01 -7.08
N LEU A 204 -2.79 -1.05 -7.10
CA LEU A 204 -2.05 -2.21 -7.58
C LEU A 204 -2.19 -3.43 -6.65
N VAL A 205 -2.08 -3.24 -5.35
CA VAL A 205 -2.21 -4.33 -4.38
C VAL A 205 -3.64 -4.89 -4.40
N ALA A 206 -4.65 -4.03 -4.51
CA ALA A 206 -6.04 -4.46 -4.63
C ALA A 206 -6.29 -5.24 -5.92
N ALA A 207 -5.80 -4.75 -7.07
CA ALA A 207 -5.92 -5.45 -8.35
C ALA A 207 -5.23 -6.82 -8.32
N LEU A 208 -4.02 -6.90 -7.76
CA LEU A 208 -3.30 -8.15 -7.56
C LEU A 208 -4.08 -9.11 -6.65
N GLY A 209 -4.59 -8.61 -5.52
CA GLY A 209 -5.34 -9.40 -4.56
C GLY A 209 -6.65 -9.94 -5.14
N LEU A 210 -7.42 -9.10 -5.84
CA LEU A 210 -8.64 -9.49 -6.55
C LEU A 210 -8.33 -10.51 -7.64
N GLY A 211 -7.33 -10.25 -8.47
CA GLY A 211 -6.90 -11.15 -9.54
C GLY A 211 -6.53 -12.52 -8.98
N LEU A 212 -5.66 -12.58 -7.97
CA LEU A 212 -5.25 -13.82 -7.33
C LEU A 212 -6.42 -14.57 -6.66
N ALA A 213 -7.29 -13.86 -5.96
CA ALA A 213 -8.45 -14.48 -5.32
C ALA A 213 -9.50 -14.95 -6.34
N SER A 214 -9.59 -14.32 -7.51
CA SER A 214 -10.52 -14.73 -8.57
C SER A 214 -10.09 -16.01 -9.30
N THR A 215 -8.79 -16.31 -9.35
CA THR A 215 -8.26 -17.49 -10.06
C THR A 215 -8.17 -18.74 -9.19
N ILE A 216 -8.31 -18.60 -7.87
CA ILE A 216 -8.20 -19.72 -6.92
C ILE A 216 -9.60 -20.17 -6.47
N PRO A 217 -9.99 -21.44 -6.73
CA PRO A 217 -11.30 -21.96 -6.32
C PRO A 217 -11.53 -21.84 -4.81
N GLY A 218 -12.75 -21.42 -4.44
CA GLY A 218 -13.16 -21.30 -3.04
C GLY A 218 -12.68 -20.03 -2.32
N ARG A 219 -12.15 -19.05 -3.06
CA ARG A 219 -11.78 -17.74 -2.52
C ARG A 219 -12.82 -16.67 -2.84
N SER A 220 -12.93 -15.70 -1.95
CA SER A 220 -13.76 -14.52 -2.15
C SER A 220 -12.90 -13.37 -2.64
N ALA A 221 -13.11 -12.92 -3.87
CA ALA A 221 -12.38 -11.77 -4.42
C ALA A 221 -12.49 -10.53 -3.52
N VAL A 222 -13.65 -10.33 -2.89
CA VAL A 222 -13.88 -9.20 -1.99
C VAL A 222 -13.15 -9.40 -0.66
N LEU A 223 -13.39 -10.49 0.08
CA LEU A 223 -12.81 -10.66 1.42
C LEU A 223 -11.31 -10.97 1.38
N ASP A 224 -10.89 -11.83 0.46
CA ASP A 224 -9.51 -12.30 0.38
C ASP A 224 -8.65 -11.31 -0.41
N GLY A 225 -9.18 -10.75 -1.50
CA GLY A 225 -8.48 -9.78 -2.34
C GLY A 225 -8.27 -8.43 -1.65
N PHE A 226 -9.32 -7.80 -1.10
CA PHE A 226 -9.14 -6.56 -0.33
C PHE A 226 -8.35 -6.78 0.97
N GLY A 227 -8.39 -7.99 1.54
CA GLY A 227 -7.61 -8.35 2.72
C GLY A 227 -6.10 -8.14 2.53
N LEU A 228 -5.60 -8.14 1.29
CA LEU A 228 -4.20 -7.87 0.97
C LEU A 228 -3.77 -6.44 1.32
N ILE A 229 -4.69 -5.47 1.26
CA ILE A 229 -4.44 -4.08 1.67
C ILE A 229 -4.10 -4.01 3.16
N ALA A 230 -4.78 -4.81 4.00
CA ALA A 230 -4.50 -4.84 5.43
C ALA A 230 -3.05 -5.27 5.73
N PHE A 231 -2.50 -6.20 4.95
CA PHE A 231 -1.08 -6.58 5.05
C PHE A 231 -0.15 -5.45 4.60
N ALA A 232 -0.49 -4.77 3.49
CA ALA A 232 0.26 -3.64 2.97
C ALA A 232 0.29 -2.43 3.95
N SER A 233 -0.68 -2.33 4.87
CA SER A 233 -0.68 -1.32 5.94
C SER A 233 0.03 -1.78 7.21
N LEU A 234 -0.16 -3.04 7.62
CA LEU A 234 0.32 -3.54 8.91
C LEU A 234 1.84 -3.76 8.94
N PHE A 235 2.39 -4.36 7.89
CA PHE A 235 3.81 -4.74 7.88
C PHE A 235 4.80 -3.56 7.75
N PRO A 236 4.47 -2.44 7.08
CA PRO A 236 5.24 -1.21 7.22
C PRO A 236 5.44 -0.76 8.66
N ILE A 237 4.39 -0.81 9.48
CA ILE A 237 4.46 -0.42 10.89
C ILE A 237 5.49 -1.31 11.60
N ILE A 238 5.37 -2.63 11.43
CA ILE A 238 6.29 -3.62 12.02
C ILE A 238 7.73 -3.37 11.58
N SER A 239 7.93 -3.10 10.28
CA SER A 239 9.26 -2.89 9.70
C SER A 239 9.89 -1.57 10.16
N VAL A 240 9.13 -0.48 10.23
CA VAL A 240 9.63 0.81 10.72
C VAL A 240 9.97 0.77 12.20
N LEU A 241 9.14 0.10 13.02
CA LEU A 241 9.46 -0.11 14.43
C LEU A 241 10.73 -0.96 14.60
N ALA A 242 10.90 -2.03 13.81
CA ALA A 242 12.10 -2.84 13.81
C ALA A 242 13.34 -2.04 13.37
N TYR A 243 13.23 -1.28 12.29
CA TYR A 243 14.28 -0.38 11.79
C TYR A 243 14.77 0.55 12.90
N ALA A 244 13.85 1.18 13.62
CA ALA A 244 14.18 2.08 14.73
C ALA A 244 14.93 1.40 15.87
N GLN A 245 14.44 0.24 16.29
CA GLN A 245 15.03 -0.52 17.40
C GLN A 245 16.45 -0.95 17.04
N ILE A 246 16.66 -1.39 15.80
CA ILE A 246 17.98 -1.77 15.28
C ILE A 246 18.90 -0.54 15.21
N SER A 247 18.42 0.61 14.73
CA SER A 247 19.22 1.83 14.67
C SER A 247 19.70 2.27 16.06
N VAL A 248 18.83 2.27 17.07
CA VAL A 248 19.20 2.61 18.44
C VAL A 248 20.17 1.59 19.06
N LEU A 249 19.98 0.30 18.79
CA LEU A 249 20.92 -0.74 19.21
C LEU A 249 22.31 -0.49 18.62
N LEU A 250 22.39 -0.23 17.31
CA LEU A 250 23.67 0.02 16.63
C LEU A 250 24.40 1.27 17.14
N GLU A 251 23.67 2.34 17.48
CA GLU A 251 24.27 3.53 18.09
C GLU A 251 24.87 3.24 19.47
N LYS A 252 24.26 2.33 20.25
CA LYS A 252 24.77 1.95 21.57
C LYS A 252 26.11 1.19 21.53
N TYR A 253 26.45 0.61 20.37
CA TYR A 253 27.70 -0.15 20.15
C TYR A 253 28.73 0.61 19.29
N LYS A 254 28.48 1.87 18.93
CA LYS A 254 29.48 2.79 18.36
C LYS A 254 30.12 3.63 19.45
#